data_AF-A0A6L8RW88-F1
#
_entry.id   AF-A0A6L8RW88-F1
#
_cell.length_a   1.000
_cell.length_b   1.000
_cell.length_c   1.000
_cell.angle_alpha   90.00
_cell.angle_beta   90.00
_cell.angle_gamma   90.00
#
_symmetry.space_group_name_H-M   'P 1'
#
loop_
_entity.id
_entity.type
_entity.pdbx_description
1 polymer ?
#
loop_
_entity_poly.entity_id
_entity_poly.type
_entity_poly.pdbx_seq_one_letter_code
_entity_poly.pdbx_strand_id
1 'polypeptide(L)'
;MKQRLEKSWKRIVATTLIMAMILTSTSLGSLAAETDGNSPPVKTEKEEVVCKENVIESKNTEDSTTYDAGVGVLVTEYYGQDVRFRNEDGELVDYDPTLKKLESRDDLNGYAYENTAGDQKQYFPENLTEETPILLENEDKQIRLVPVEGPEKNDKKGDSLKEQIDYESDEASEEEQQLQEDRISMVKQFVRRRMDYT
;
A
#
# COMPACT_ATOMS: atom_id res chain seq x y z
N MET A 1 25.58 -53.40 19.72
CA MET A 1 24.90 -53.51 18.40
C MET A 1 24.18 -52.24 17.94
N LYS A 2 23.74 -51.32 18.82
CA LYS A 2 23.00 -50.10 18.42
C LYS A 2 23.80 -49.04 17.64
N GLN A 3 25.10 -48.86 17.88
CA GLN A 3 25.89 -47.84 17.18
C GLN A 3 26.20 -48.16 15.70
N ARG A 4 26.16 -49.44 15.30
CA ARG A 4 26.34 -49.81 13.88
C ARG A 4 25.09 -49.56 13.05
N LEU A 5 23.90 -49.65 13.67
CA LEU A 5 22.61 -49.41 13.01
C LEU A 5 22.40 -47.92 12.66
N GLU A 6 22.73 -46.99 13.56
CA GLU A 6 22.58 -45.56 13.27
C GLU A 6 23.57 -45.07 12.20
N LYS A 7 24.79 -45.63 12.20
CA LYS A 7 25.80 -45.29 11.19
C LYS A 7 25.41 -45.81 9.80
N SER A 8 24.77 -46.99 9.72
CA SER A 8 24.20 -47.49 8.46
C SER A 8 22.95 -46.72 8.05
N TRP A 9 22.11 -46.28 8.98
CA TRP A 9 20.90 -45.50 8.68
C TRP A 9 21.22 -44.14 8.04
N LYS A 10 22.19 -43.41 8.61
CA LYS A 10 22.67 -42.14 8.03
C LYS A 10 23.25 -42.34 6.62
N ARG A 11 23.91 -43.47 6.36
CA ARG A 11 24.42 -43.83 5.02
C ARG A 11 23.29 -44.14 4.04
N ILE A 12 22.27 -44.87 4.48
CA ILE A 12 21.09 -45.21 3.65
C ILE A 12 20.35 -43.92 3.26
N VAL A 13 20.06 -43.04 4.23
CA VAL A 13 19.38 -41.75 3.98
C VAL A 13 20.18 -40.88 3.01
N ALA A 14 21.50 -40.78 3.21
CA ALA A 14 22.36 -40.01 2.31
C ALA A 14 22.37 -40.59 0.88
N THR A 15 22.42 -41.93 0.72
CA THR A 15 22.40 -42.56 -0.60
C THR A 15 21.06 -42.37 -1.32
N THR A 16 19.93 -42.42 -0.62
CA THR A 16 18.62 -42.14 -1.22
C THR A 16 18.50 -40.68 -1.67
N LEU A 17 19.07 -39.73 -0.92
CA LEU A 17 19.01 -38.31 -1.25
C LEU A 17 19.85 -37.98 -2.49
N ILE A 18 21.03 -38.57 -2.63
CA ILE A 18 21.88 -38.43 -3.83
C ILE A 18 21.19 -39.05 -5.05
N MET A 19 20.56 -40.22 -4.89
CA MET A 19 19.85 -40.89 -5.99
C MET A 19 18.63 -40.08 -6.45
N ALA A 20 17.91 -39.44 -5.53
CA ALA A 20 16.81 -38.52 -5.84
C ALA A 20 17.30 -37.29 -6.63
N MET A 21 18.42 -36.69 -6.22
CA MET A 21 19.02 -35.55 -6.94
C MET A 21 19.43 -35.91 -8.38
N ILE A 22 19.99 -37.11 -8.58
CA ILE A 22 20.36 -37.61 -9.91
C ILE A 22 19.10 -37.86 -10.75
N LEU A 23 18.05 -38.44 -10.18
CA LEU A 23 16.77 -38.68 -10.88
C LEU A 23 16.05 -37.38 -11.28
N THR A 24 16.20 -36.30 -10.52
CA THR A 24 15.65 -34.97 -10.88
C THR A 24 16.54 -34.18 -11.84
N SER A 25 17.78 -34.63 -12.11
CA SER A 25 18.73 -33.87 -12.93
C SER A 25 18.54 -34.02 -14.45
N THR A 26 17.59 -34.84 -14.91
CA THR A 26 17.19 -34.90 -16.33
C THR A 26 15.83 -34.23 -16.55
N SER A 27 15.86 -32.93 -16.88
CA SER A 27 14.98 -32.22 -17.83
C SER A 27 14.81 -30.73 -17.45
N LEU A 28 15.90 -29.95 -17.49
CA LEU A 28 15.82 -28.51 -17.76
C LEU A 28 16.05 -28.20 -19.25
N GLY A 29 16.46 -29.18 -20.05
CA GLY A 29 16.69 -29.04 -21.49
C GLY A 29 15.42 -28.99 -22.36
N SER A 30 14.23 -29.11 -21.77
CA SER A 30 12.95 -29.05 -22.52
C SER A 30 12.22 -27.70 -22.42
N LEU A 31 12.81 -26.70 -21.74
CA LEU A 31 12.29 -25.31 -21.71
C LEU A 31 13.03 -24.38 -22.68
N ALA A 32 14.14 -24.82 -23.26
CA ALA A 32 14.79 -24.13 -24.38
C ALA A 32 14.32 -24.79 -25.69
N ALA A 33 13.03 -24.65 -26.00
CA ALA A 33 12.59 -24.85 -27.37
C ALA A 33 13.19 -23.71 -28.19
N GLU A 34 14.18 -24.08 -28.98
CA GLU A 34 14.86 -23.26 -29.97
C GLU A 34 13.80 -22.62 -30.88
N THR A 35 13.67 -21.29 -30.82
CA THR A 35 12.85 -20.56 -31.79
C THR A 35 13.64 -20.48 -33.09
N ASP A 36 13.39 -21.43 -33.99
CA ASP A 36 13.74 -21.30 -35.39
C ASP A 36 13.22 -19.96 -35.93
N GLY A 37 14.13 -19.23 -36.58
CA GLY A 37 14.02 -17.82 -36.95
C GLY A 37 13.00 -17.51 -38.04
N ASN A 38 11.70 -17.72 -37.77
CA ASN A 38 10.63 -17.20 -38.61
C ASN A 38 9.34 -16.95 -37.82
N SER A 39 9.33 -15.89 -36.99
CA SER A 39 8.09 -15.32 -36.43
C SER A 39 7.98 -13.83 -36.83
N PRO A 40 6.77 -13.37 -37.22
CA PRO A 40 6.54 -11.99 -37.67
C PRO A 40 6.83 -10.97 -36.55
N PRO A 41 7.11 -9.70 -36.89
CA PRO A 41 7.62 -8.72 -35.95
C PRO A 41 6.70 -8.59 -34.75
N VAL A 42 7.31 -8.65 -33.56
CA VAL A 42 6.70 -8.34 -32.27
C VAL A 42 5.95 -7.02 -32.40
N LYS A 43 4.62 -7.12 -32.44
CA LYS A 43 3.75 -5.97 -32.30
C LYS A 43 3.98 -5.45 -30.90
N THR A 44 4.47 -4.21 -30.85
CA THR A 44 4.49 -3.31 -29.70
C THR A 44 3.39 -3.66 -28.73
N GLU A 45 3.81 -4.04 -27.51
CA GLU A 45 2.96 -4.17 -26.35
C GLU A 45 2.06 -2.93 -26.29
N LYS A 46 0.77 -3.15 -26.57
CA LYS A 46 -0.23 -2.21 -26.11
C LYS A 46 -0.23 -2.41 -24.60
N GLU A 47 0.09 -1.35 -23.87
CA GLU A 47 -0.31 -1.22 -22.46
C GLU A 47 -1.81 -1.52 -22.42
N GLU A 48 -2.17 -2.77 -22.09
CA GLU A 48 -3.53 -3.11 -21.76
C GLU A 48 -3.82 -2.37 -20.45
N VAL A 49 -4.63 -1.34 -20.59
CA VAL A 49 -5.23 -0.62 -19.48
C VAL A 49 -5.86 -1.65 -18.57
N VAL A 50 -5.24 -1.86 -17.40
CA VAL A 50 -5.77 -2.72 -16.34
C VAL A 50 -7.11 -2.13 -15.90
N CYS A 51 -8.20 -2.67 -16.42
CA CYS A 51 -9.55 -2.30 -16.04
C CYS A 51 -9.91 -2.95 -14.69
N LYS A 52 -10.74 -2.29 -13.88
CA LYS A 52 -11.25 -2.78 -12.58
C LYS A 52 -11.87 -4.19 -12.63
N GLU A 53 -12.27 -4.65 -13.81
CA GLU A 53 -12.93 -5.94 -14.03
C GLU A 53 -11.98 -7.14 -13.87
N ASN A 54 -10.66 -6.94 -13.89
CA ASN A 54 -9.66 -7.99 -13.72
C ASN A 54 -9.23 -8.20 -12.26
N VAL A 55 -9.94 -7.61 -11.28
CA VAL A 55 -9.62 -7.75 -9.85
C VAL A 55 -9.97 -9.16 -9.37
N ILE A 56 -9.04 -9.78 -8.63
CA ILE A 56 -9.24 -11.07 -7.97
C ILE A 56 -9.51 -10.81 -6.48
N GLU A 57 -10.78 -10.54 -6.13
CA GLU A 57 -11.19 -10.13 -4.77
C GLU A 57 -10.69 -11.10 -3.68
N SER A 58 -10.71 -12.42 -3.95
CA SER A 58 -10.22 -13.44 -3.01
C SER A 58 -8.73 -13.35 -2.62
N LYS A 59 -7.94 -12.58 -3.38
CA LYS A 59 -6.51 -12.33 -3.12
C LYS A 59 -6.23 -10.92 -2.59
N ASN A 60 -7.25 -10.10 -2.47
CA ASN A 60 -7.11 -8.77 -1.87
C ASN A 60 -6.89 -8.90 -0.37
N THR A 61 -6.23 -7.90 0.19
CA THR A 61 -6.11 -7.72 1.63
C THR A 61 -6.51 -6.28 2.00
N GLU A 62 -6.32 -5.89 3.25
CA GLU A 62 -6.62 -4.54 3.73
C GLU A 62 -5.80 -3.47 3.00
N ASP A 63 -4.57 -3.79 2.60
CA ASP A 63 -3.59 -2.86 2.02
C ASP A 63 -3.18 -3.21 0.57
N SER A 64 -3.84 -4.16 -0.10
CA SER A 64 -3.45 -4.53 -1.47
C SER A 64 -4.60 -5.02 -2.35
N THR A 65 -4.45 -4.77 -3.65
CA THR A 65 -5.36 -5.23 -4.71
C THR A 65 -4.61 -6.11 -5.70
N THR A 66 -5.13 -7.31 -5.98
CA THR A 66 -4.54 -8.23 -6.97
C THR A 66 -5.36 -8.26 -8.24
N TYR A 67 -4.69 -8.11 -9.38
CA TYR A 67 -5.26 -8.13 -10.72
C TYR A 67 -4.72 -9.32 -11.52
N ASP A 68 -5.57 -9.89 -12.37
CA ASP A 68 -5.11 -10.76 -13.46
C ASP A 68 -4.66 -9.88 -14.63
N ALA A 69 -3.35 -9.86 -14.90
CA ALA A 69 -2.78 -9.15 -16.05
C ALA A 69 -2.82 -9.98 -17.34
N GLY A 70 -3.52 -11.12 -17.33
CA GLY A 70 -3.61 -12.05 -18.44
C GLY A 70 -2.47 -13.05 -18.48
N VAL A 71 -2.65 -14.12 -19.26
CA VAL A 71 -1.62 -15.17 -19.49
C VAL A 71 -1.11 -15.81 -18.19
N GLY A 72 -1.93 -15.84 -17.14
CA GLY A 72 -1.56 -16.38 -15.82
C GLY A 72 -0.60 -15.49 -15.02
N VAL A 73 -0.38 -14.25 -15.45
CA VAL A 73 0.42 -13.25 -14.73
C VAL A 73 -0.50 -12.48 -13.78
N LEU A 74 -0.10 -12.44 -12.50
CA LEU A 74 -0.80 -11.67 -11.49
C LEU A 74 0.03 -10.45 -11.11
N VAL A 75 -0.65 -9.31 -10.97
CA VAL A 75 -0.04 -8.08 -10.50
C VAL A 75 -0.74 -7.70 -9.19
N THR A 76 0.03 -7.53 -8.13
CA THR A 76 -0.49 -7.06 -6.84
C THR A 76 0.04 -5.66 -6.58
N GLU A 77 -0.89 -4.72 -6.42
CA GLU A 77 -0.61 -3.35 -6.00
C GLU A 77 -0.71 -3.28 -4.47
N TYR A 78 0.32 -2.73 -3.83
CA TYR A 78 0.38 -2.52 -2.38
C TYR A 78 0.27 -1.02 -2.07
N TYR A 79 -0.51 -0.69 -1.06
CA TYR A 79 -0.72 0.67 -0.57
C TYR A 79 0.03 0.87 0.75
N GLY A 80 0.38 2.13 1.07
CA GLY A 80 1.10 2.45 2.31
C GLY A 80 0.20 2.49 3.56
N GLN A 81 -1.12 2.46 3.35
CA GLN A 81 -2.15 2.44 4.38
C GLN A 81 -3.26 1.50 3.92
N ASP A 82 -4.05 1.01 4.86
CA ASP A 82 -5.20 0.19 4.54
C ASP A 82 -6.19 0.98 3.68
N VAL A 83 -6.65 0.34 2.60
CA VAL A 83 -7.67 0.87 1.68
C VAL A 83 -9.01 0.16 1.84
N ARG A 84 -9.04 -0.88 2.67
CA ARG A 84 -10.23 -1.63 3.08
C ARG A 84 -10.20 -1.89 4.56
N PHE A 85 -11.37 -2.06 5.14
CA PHE A 85 -11.54 -2.52 6.51
C PHE A 85 -12.37 -3.80 6.53
N ARG A 86 -12.33 -4.53 7.65
CA ARG A 86 -13.24 -5.65 7.88
C ARG A 86 -14.52 -5.15 8.51
N ASN A 87 -15.65 -5.46 7.88
CA ASN A 87 -16.96 -5.20 8.47
C ASN A 87 -17.27 -6.19 9.61
N GLU A 88 -18.43 -6.05 10.25
CA GLU A 88 -18.88 -6.93 11.34
C GLU A 88 -18.98 -8.42 10.93
N ASP A 89 -19.20 -8.68 9.64
CA ASP A 89 -19.25 -10.02 9.05
C ASP A 89 -17.85 -10.57 8.70
N GLY A 90 -16.79 -9.76 8.86
CA GLY A 90 -15.39 -10.11 8.56
C GLY A 90 -15.00 -9.95 7.09
N GLU A 91 -15.88 -9.41 6.26
CA GLU A 91 -15.67 -9.15 4.83
C GLU A 91 -14.87 -7.86 4.62
N LEU A 92 -14.03 -7.85 3.58
CA LEU A 92 -13.26 -6.67 3.21
C LEU A 92 -14.14 -5.69 2.43
N VAL A 93 -14.29 -4.49 2.97
CA VAL A 93 -15.07 -3.40 2.37
C VAL A 93 -14.15 -2.21 2.12
N ASP A 94 -14.21 -1.65 0.91
CA ASP A 94 -13.47 -0.44 0.56
C ASP A 94 -13.90 0.74 1.44
N TYR A 95 -12.94 1.58 1.84
CA TYR A 95 -13.29 2.86 2.48
C TYR A 95 -14.07 3.74 1.50
N ASP A 96 -15.19 4.31 1.98
CA ASP A 96 -16.01 5.24 1.22
C ASP A 96 -16.14 6.56 1.99
N PRO A 97 -15.35 7.59 1.63
CA PRO A 97 -15.38 8.89 2.29
C PRO A 97 -16.59 9.74 1.87
N THR A 98 -17.46 9.26 0.98
CA THR A 98 -18.68 9.99 0.63
C THR A 98 -19.58 10.14 1.85
N LEU A 99 -20.40 11.19 1.82
CA LEU A 99 -21.31 11.52 2.90
C LEU A 99 -22.73 11.10 2.54
N LYS A 100 -23.39 10.43 3.48
CA LYS A 100 -24.82 10.15 3.44
C LYS A 100 -25.52 10.93 4.55
N LYS A 101 -26.83 11.16 4.38
CA LYS A 101 -27.62 11.84 5.40
C LYS A 101 -27.67 10.98 6.67
N LEU A 102 -27.47 11.62 7.81
CA LEU A 102 -27.52 10.97 9.11
C LEU A 102 -28.97 10.62 9.47
N GLU A 103 -29.20 9.39 9.91
CA GLU A 103 -30.47 8.96 10.48
C GLU A 103 -30.65 9.55 11.88
N SER A 104 -31.90 9.86 12.26
CA SER A 104 -32.18 10.55 13.52
C SER A 104 -31.69 9.77 14.74
N ARG A 105 -30.84 10.42 15.55
CA ARG A 105 -30.28 9.91 16.80
C ARG A 105 -30.18 11.01 17.86
N ASP A 106 -30.49 10.69 19.11
CA ASP A 106 -30.57 11.69 20.20
C ASP A 106 -29.19 12.26 20.60
N ASP A 107 -28.14 11.45 20.49
CA ASP A 107 -26.75 11.78 20.81
C ASP A 107 -26.06 12.65 19.75
N LEU A 108 -26.61 12.70 18.54
CA LEU A 108 -26.04 13.41 17.39
C LEU A 108 -26.96 14.54 16.89
N ASN A 109 -27.75 15.12 17.80
CA ASN A 109 -28.55 16.30 17.50
C ASN A 109 -27.64 17.46 17.04
N GLY A 110 -27.94 18.02 15.85
CA GLY A 110 -27.13 19.06 15.19
C GLY A 110 -26.24 18.54 14.05
N TYR A 111 -26.05 17.23 13.96
CA TYR A 111 -25.35 16.60 12.84
C TYR A 111 -26.31 16.21 11.73
N ALA A 112 -25.86 16.32 10.49
CA ALA A 112 -26.70 16.10 9.31
C ALA A 112 -26.18 14.99 8.40
N TYR A 113 -24.88 14.68 8.46
CA TYR A 113 -24.26 13.69 7.59
C TYR A 113 -23.30 12.78 8.37
N GLU A 114 -23.14 11.57 7.86
CA GLU A 114 -22.11 10.62 8.27
C GLU A 114 -21.39 10.02 7.06
N ASN A 115 -20.18 9.51 7.25
CA ASN A 115 -19.47 8.77 6.21
C ASN A 115 -20.23 7.48 5.81
N THR A 116 -20.15 7.14 4.52
CA THR A 116 -20.87 5.98 3.97
C THR A 116 -20.28 4.66 4.48
N ALA A 117 -18.97 4.47 4.41
CA ALA A 117 -18.30 3.25 4.88
C ALA A 117 -16.91 3.54 5.48
N GLY A 118 -16.59 2.78 6.53
CA GLY A 118 -15.33 2.85 7.26
C GLY A 118 -15.46 2.16 8.62
N ASP A 119 -14.32 1.78 9.18
CA ASP A 119 -14.17 1.29 10.56
C ASP A 119 -14.32 2.42 11.60
N GLN A 120 -14.16 3.67 11.16
CA GLN A 120 -14.34 4.88 11.96
C GLN A 120 -15.53 5.70 11.47
N LYS A 121 -16.18 6.39 12.40
CA LYS A 121 -17.32 7.26 12.11
C LYS A 121 -16.91 8.72 12.06
N GLN A 122 -17.42 9.43 11.08
CA GLN A 122 -17.23 10.86 10.92
C GLN A 122 -18.60 11.52 10.76
N TYR A 123 -18.91 12.52 11.59
CA TYR A 123 -20.17 13.24 11.55
C TYR A 123 -19.95 14.69 11.20
N PHE A 124 -20.74 15.17 10.25
CA PHE A 124 -20.68 16.54 9.75
C PHE A 124 -22.01 17.27 10.04
N PRO A 125 -21.94 18.48 10.60
CA PRO A 125 -23.11 19.32 10.79
C PRO A 125 -23.54 20.01 9.48
N GLU A 126 -24.78 20.49 9.44
CA GLU A 126 -25.21 21.42 8.38
C GLU A 126 -24.45 22.74 8.44
N ASN A 127 -24.15 23.22 9.66
CA ASN A 127 -23.40 24.44 9.90
C ASN A 127 -22.28 24.16 10.90
N LEU A 128 -21.03 24.41 10.50
CA LEU A 128 -19.87 24.24 11.36
C LEU A 128 -19.80 25.39 12.37
N THR A 129 -19.91 25.06 13.66
CA THR A 129 -19.90 26.03 14.77
C THR A 129 -19.09 25.49 15.94
N GLU A 130 -18.82 26.32 16.95
CA GLU A 130 -18.15 25.87 18.18
C GLU A 130 -18.95 24.77 18.91
N GLU A 131 -20.28 24.92 18.94
CA GLU A 131 -21.20 23.99 19.61
C GLU A 131 -21.43 22.71 18.80
N THR A 132 -21.33 22.80 17.47
CA THR A 132 -21.47 21.66 16.57
C THR A 132 -20.24 21.56 15.67
N PRO A 133 -19.14 20.98 16.19
CA PRO A 133 -17.90 20.78 15.44
C PRO A 133 -18.01 19.60 14.46
N ILE A 134 -16.94 19.30 13.73
CA ILE A 134 -16.83 17.99 13.06
C ILE A 134 -16.44 16.96 14.11
N LEU A 135 -17.12 15.81 14.10
CA LEU A 135 -16.94 14.74 15.07
C LEU A 135 -16.32 13.53 14.41
N LEU A 136 -15.26 12.99 14.99
CA LEU A 136 -14.66 11.73 14.57
C LEU A 136 -14.70 10.76 15.75
N GLU A 137 -15.27 9.59 15.55
CA GLU A 137 -15.42 8.56 16.57
C GLU A 137 -14.73 7.27 16.15
N ASN A 138 -13.97 6.71 17.09
CA ASN A 138 -13.34 5.40 16.98
C ASN A 138 -13.47 4.71 18.34
N GLU A 139 -14.30 3.65 18.39
CA GLU A 139 -14.63 2.93 19.62
C GLU A 139 -15.13 3.86 20.75
N ASP A 140 -14.37 3.98 21.84
CA ASP A 140 -14.66 4.84 22.99
C ASP A 140 -13.98 6.23 22.91
N LYS A 141 -13.30 6.51 21.79
CA LYS A 141 -12.52 7.72 21.57
C LYS A 141 -13.23 8.66 20.61
N GLN A 142 -13.09 9.95 20.88
CA GLN A 142 -13.68 10.98 20.06
C GLN A 142 -12.70 12.13 19.86
N ILE A 143 -12.60 12.60 18.62
CA ILE A 143 -11.89 13.83 18.24
C ILE A 143 -12.93 14.84 17.76
N ARG A 144 -12.78 16.09 18.19
CA ARG A 144 -13.64 17.20 17.79
C ARG A 144 -12.80 18.25 17.08
N LEU A 145 -13.18 18.59 15.85
CA LEU A 145 -12.54 19.67 15.10
C LEU A 145 -13.44 20.91 15.20
N VAL A 146 -13.12 21.75 16.18
CA VAL A 146 -13.85 22.97 16.49
C VAL A 146 -13.29 24.10 15.62
N PRO A 147 -14.13 24.86 14.89
CA PRO A 147 -13.67 26.04 14.20
C PRO A 147 -13.13 27.05 15.22
N VAL A 148 -11.97 27.62 14.95
CA VAL A 148 -11.46 28.78 15.69
C VAL A 148 -11.54 29.98 14.77
N GLU A 149 -12.07 31.09 15.27
CA GLU A 149 -12.00 32.35 14.53
C GLU A 149 -10.53 32.73 14.38
N GLY A 150 -10.04 32.72 13.13
CA GLY A 150 -8.72 33.25 12.83
C GLY A 150 -8.70 34.76 13.11
N PRO A 151 -7.50 35.36 13.32
CA PRO A 151 -7.41 36.81 13.42
C PRO A 151 -8.09 37.42 12.19
N GLU A 152 -8.98 38.40 12.41
CA GLU A 152 -9.62 39.13 11.33
C GLU A 152 -8.56 39.53 10.30
N LYS A 153 -8.71 39.04 9.08
CA LYS A 153 -7.92 39.54 7.96
C LYS A 153 -8.40 40.97 7.73
N ASN A 154 -7.77 41.92 8.42
CA ASN A 154 -7.76 43.29 7.97
C ASN A 154 -7.34 43.24 6.50
N ASP A 155 -8.19 43.77 5.60
CA ASP A 155 -7.99 43.83 4.14
C ASP A 155 -6.80 44.73 3.75
N LYS A 156 -5.65 44.57 4.41
CA LYS A 156 -4.37 45.13 4.01
C LYS A 156 -3.60 44.03 3.31
N LYS A 157 -3.81 44.02 1.99
CA LYS A 157 -2.98 43.41 0.95
C LYS A 157 -1.54 43.15 1.44
N GLY A 158 -1.24 41.86 1.61
CA GLY A 158 0.11 41.30 1.57
C GLY A 158 1.07 41.83 2.63
N ASP A 159 0.97 41.30 3.84
CA ASP A 159 2.19 40.90 4.54
C ASP A 159 1.98 39.56 5.25
N SER A 160 2.97 38.72 5.06
CA SER A 160 3.15 37.35 5.49
C SER A 160 2.51 36.98 6.84
N LEU A 161 1.53 36.08 6.79
CA LEU A 161 1.14 35.29 7.95
C LEU A 161 2.31 34.32 8.21
N LYS A 162 3.23 34.70 9.11
CA LYS A 162 4.16 33.74 9.70
C LYS A 162 3.35 32.82 10.59
N GLU A 163 2.91 31.72 10.00
CA GLU A 163 2.42 30.55 10.72
C GLU A 163 3.55 30.10 11.66
N GLN A 164 3.40 30.37 12.95
CA GLN A 164 4.18 29.67 13.98
C GLN A 164 3.63 28.25 14.07
N ILE A 165 4.03 27.43 13.10
CA ILE A 165 4.10 26.00 13.33
C ILE A 165 5.46 25.79 13.99
N ASP A 166 5.47 25.62 15.32
CA ASP A 166 6.62 24.99 15.98
C ASP A 166 6.64 23.54 15.51
N TYR A 167 7.27 23.30 14.36
CA TYR A 167 7.91 22.03 14.14
C TYR A 167 9.01 21.97 15.20
N GLU A 168 8.87 21.10 16.20
CA GLU A 168 10.07 20.47 16.75
C GLU A 168 10.73 19.75 15.57
N SER A 169 11.59 20.47 14.86
CA SER A 169 12.54 19.87 13.96
C SER A 169 13.49 19.09 14.85
N ASP A 170 13.36 17.77 14.89
CA ASP A 170 14.51 16.94 15.17
C ASP A 170 15.56 17.39 14.16
N GLU A 171 16.55 18.18 14.61
CA GLU A 171 17.70 18.52 13.79
C GLU A 171 18.40 17.21 13.46
N ALA A 172 18.08 16.65 12.29
CA ALA A 172 18.80 15.53 11.71
C ALA A 172 20.27 15.93 11.73
N SER A 173 21.06 15.20 12.53
CA SER A 173 22.47 15.51 12.76
C SER A 173 23.19 15.67 11.42
N GLU A 174 24.26 16.49 11.40
CA GLU A 174 25.05 16.73 10.18
C GLU A 174 25.47 15.42 9.48
N GLU A 175 25.61 14.33 10.24
CA GLU A 175 25.89 12.98 9.73
C GLU A 175 24.74 12.38 8.90
N GLU A 176 23.49 12.58 9.30
CA GLU A 176 22.32 12.08 8.55
C GLU A 176 22.09 12.86 7.26
N GLN A 177 22.35 14.17 7.28
CA GLN A 177 22.28 15.01 6.08
C GLN A 177 23.36 14.60 5.06
N GLN A 178 24.59 14.36 5.53
CA GLN A 178 25.68 13.89 4.69
C GLN A 178 25.38 12.52 4.07
N LEU A 179 24.77 11.60 4.84
CA LEU A 179 24.33 10.29 4.34
C LEU A 179 23.23 10.39 3.29
N GLN A 180 22.29 11.33 3.44
CA GLN A 180 21.27 11.57 2.43
C GLN A 180 21.86 12.17 1.15
N GLU A 181 22.77 13.14 1.27
CA GLU A 181 23.45 13.73 0.11
C GLU A 181 24.29 12.68 -0.64
N ASP A 182 24.98 11.80 0.08
CA ASP A 182 25.74 10.70 -0.50
C ASP A 182 24.83 9.69 -1.24
N ARG A 183 23.68 9.36 -0.66
CA ARG A 183 22.67 8.51 -1.33
C ARG A 183 22.12 9.17 -2.58
N ILE A 184 21.82 10.46 -2.54
CA ILE A 184 21.32 11.23 -3.69
C ILE A 184 22.39 11.33 -4.78
N SER A 185 23.65 11.54 -4.39
CA SER A 185 24.81 11.56 -5.29
C SER A 185 25.01 10.22 -6.00
N MET A 186 24.91 9.12 -5.26
CA MET A 186 25.02 7.76 -5.81
C MET A 186 23.92 7.46 -6.84
N VAL A 187 22.66 7.83 -6.53
CA VAL A 187 21.53 7.67 -7.46
C VAL A 187 21.73 8.53 -8.71
N LYS A 188 22.18 9.78 -8.56
CA LYS A 188 22.48 10.67 -9.69
C LYS A 188 23.60 10.12 -10.59
N GLN A 189 24.65 9.55 -10.01
CA GLN A 189 25.71 8.89 -10.79
C GLN A 189 25.20 7.65 -11.53
N PHE A 190 24.35 6.84 -10.88
CA PHE A 190 23.77 5.66 -11.50
C PHE A 190 22.86 6.03 -12.68
N VAL A 191 22.02 7.05 -12.53
CA VAL A 191 21.17 7.56 -13.61
C VAL A 191 22.00 8.13 -14.76
N ARG A 192 23.06 8.91 -14.47
CA ARG A 192 23.94 9.48 -15.48
C ARG A 192 24.67 8.39 -16.28
N ARG A 193 25.20 7.37 -15.61
CA ARG A 193 25.86 6.21 -16.26
C ARG A 193 24.89 5.42 -17.16
N ARG A 194 23.60 5.42 -16.87
CA ARG A 194 22.58 4.74 -17.68
C ARG A 194 22.20 5.53 -18.94
N MET A 195 22.38 6.85 -18.95
CA MET A 195 22.12 7.70 -20.12
C MET A 195 23.28 7.75 -21.12
N ASP A 196 24.51 7.40 -20.71
CA ASP A 196 25.69 7.42 -21.61
C ASP A 196 25.79 6.18 -22.55
N TYR A 197 24.77 5.30 -22.57
CA TYR A 197 24.74 4.06 -23.40
C TYR A 197 23.62 4.04 -24.46
N THR A 198 23.02 5.19 -24.78
CA THR A 198 22.14 5.40 -25.94
C THR A 198 22.70 6.51 -26.82
#